data_AF-A0A2W4SZM5-F1
#
_entry.id   AF-A0A2W4SZM5-F1
#
_cell.length_a   1.000
_cell.length_b   1.000
_cell.length_c   1.000
_cell.angle_alpha   90.00
_cell.angle_beta   90.00
_cell.angle_gamma   90.00
#
_symmetry.space_group_name_H-M   'P 1'
#
loop_
_entity.id
_entity.type
_entity.pdbx_description
1 polymer ?
#
loop_
_entity_poly.entity_id
_entity_poly.type
_entity_poly.pdbx_seq_one_letter_code
_entity_poly.pdbx_strand_id
1 'polypeptide(L)'
;MSNILQPLFTAAVGLANLRYFRPPVPGVRTVWHSWQDMHACLSLPRGLRREFHAKLRKEWGKDTRAVMTEAGPTTLAPHFMAQGLIHSMIEVGLAKPDIEHAYVLGLVAATKVYHEEMGLTEIEGVNYSLRAFREENGISGPHPVIQAVRRDDR
;
A
#
# COMPACT_ATOMS: atom_id res chain seq x y z
N MET A 1 20.69 16.58 -4.32
CA MET A 1 19.47 17.17 -3.71
C MET A 1 18.57 16.01 -3.32
N SER A 2 18.27 15.82 -2.03
CA SER A 2 17.31 14.78 -1.63
C SER A 2 15.94 15.16 -2.16
N ASN A 3 15.41 14.39 -3.10
CA ASN A 3 14.11 14.65 -3.69
C ASN A 3 13.05 14.46 -2.60
N ILE A 4 12.32 15.52 -2.24
CA ILE A 4 11.21 15.44 -1.28
C ILE A 4 10.04 14.78 -2.00
N LEU A 5 9.62 13.61 -1.53
CA LEU A 5 8.55 12.84 -2.15
C LEU A 5 7.20 13.25 -1.55
N GLN A 6 6.23 13.53 -2.42
CA GLN A 6 4.85 13.82 -2.04
C GLN A 6 4.01 12.54 -1.99
N PRO A 7 3.08 12.42 -1.03
CA PRO A 7 2.11 11.35 -1.04
C PRO A 7 1.16 11.52 -2.24
N LEU A 8 0.82 10.39 -2.86
CA LEU A 8 -0.22 10.31 -3.89
C LEU A 8 -1.60 10.53 -3.28
N PHE A 9 -1.82 9.94 -2.11
CA PHE A 9 -3.10 9.96 -1.42
C PHE A 9 -2.89 9.81 0.09
N THR A 10 -3.80 10.35 0.88
CA THR A 10 -3.80 10.19 2.33
C THR A 10 -5.18 9.74 2.78
N ALA A 11 -5.25 8.63 3.51
CA ALA A 11 -6.50 8.09 4.03
C ALA A 11 -6.51 8.09 5.55
N ALA A 12 -7.68 8.26 6.16
CA ALA A 12 -7.85 7.96 7.58
C ALA A 12 -7.93 6.43 7.78
N VAL A 13 -7.05 5.88 8.60
CA VAL A 13 -7.01 4.45 8.95
C VAL A 13 -6.90 4.33 10.47
N GLY A 14 -7.94 3.81 11.12
CA GLY A 14 -8.04 3.86 12.58
C GLY A 14 -8.09 5.30 13.10
N LEU A 15 -7.18 5.65 14.01
CA LEU A 15 -7.11 6.98 14.63
C LEU A 15 -6.07 7.91 13.99
N ALA A 16 -5.41 7.49 12.91
CA ALA A 16 -4.36 8.26 12.27
C ALA A 16 -4.54 8.29 10.74
N ASN A 17 -3.69 9.08 10.10
CA ASN A 17 -3.64 9.17 8.65
C ASN A 17 -2.54 8.26 8.11
N LEU A 18 -2.85 7.54 7.04
CA LEU A 18 -1.92 6.72 6.27
C LEU A 18 -1.66 7.37 4.91
N ARG A 19 -0.40 7.74 4.67
CA ARG A 19 0.04 8.24 3.37
C ARG A 19 0.39 7.08 2.44
N TYR A 20 -0.12 7.16 1.21
CA TYR A 20 0.17 6.27 0.10
C TYR A 20 1.03 6.99 -0.95
N PHE A 21 1.88 6.24 -1.63
CA PHE A 21 2.90 6.74 -2.54
C PHE A 21 2.96 5.89 -3.80
N ARG A 22 3.39 6.52 -4.90
CA ARG A 22 3.81 5.79 -6.09
C ARG A 22 4.95 4.83 -5.71
N PRO A 23 4.94 3.58 -6.20
CA PRO A 23 6.01 2.63 -5.94
C PRO A 23 7.36 3.16 -6.45
N PRO A 24 8.41 3.19 -5.60
CA PRO A 24 9.73 3.70 -5.95
C PRO A 24 10.58 2.67 -6.73
N VAL A 25 9.93 1.78 -7.46
CA VAL A 25 10.54 0.67 -8.20
C VAL A 25 9.88 0.56 -9.57
N PRO A 26 10.63 0.14 -10.61
CA PRO A 26 10.04 -0.08 -11.93
C PRO A 26 9.09 -1.29 -11.93
N GLY A 27 8.18 -1.32 -12.90
CA GLY A 27 7.24 -2.42 -13.11
C GLY A 27 5.83 -2.14 -12.60
N VAL A 28 4.95 -3.12 -12.79
CA VAL A 28 3.54 -3.01 -12.41
C VAL A 28 3.40 -3.39 -10.94
N ARG A 29 3.14 -2.39 -10.10
CA ARG A 29 3.09 -2.52 -8.64
C ARG A 29 1.87 -1.83 -8.07
N THR A 30 1.37 -2.37 -6.96
CA THR A 30 0.38 -1.72 -6.10
C THR A 30 1.01 -0.52 -5.41
N VAL A 31 0.19 0.46 -5.03
CA VAL A 31 0.67 1.64 -4.29
C VAL A 31 1.37 1.23 -2.99
N TRP A 32 2.43 1.95 -2.63
CA TRP A 32 3.15 1.74 -1.38
C TRP A 32 2.61 2.67 -0.29
N HIS A 33 2.90 2.38 0.97
CA HIS A 33 2.43 3.18 2.10
C HIS A 33 3.59 3.55 3.02
N SER A 34 3.40 4.57 3.85
CA SER A 34 4.33 4.88 4.94
C SER A 34 4.22 3.85 6.07
N TRP A 35 5.33 3.18 6.36
CA TRP A 35 5.44 2.22 7.46
C TRP A 35 5.25 2.87 8.84
N GLN A 36 5.80 4.07 9.03
CA GLN A 36 5.66 4.82 10.27
C GLN A 36 4.22 5.28 10.51
N ASP A 37 3.52 5.71 9.45
CA ASP A 37 2.11 6.05 9.53
C ASP A 37 1.26 4.81 9.87
N MET A 38 1.57 3.64 9.29
CA MET A 38 0.87 2.38 9.59
C MET A 38 0.99 2.01 11.08
N HIS A 39 2.19 2.16 11.65
CA HIS A 39 2.37 1.97 13.09
C HIS A 39 1.53 2.94 13.95
N ALA A 40 1.32 4.18 13.48
CA ALA A 40 0.47 5.16 14.14
C ALA A 40 -1.01 4.78 14.03
N CYS A 41 -1.45 4.31 12.86
CA CYS A 41 -2.81 3.82 12.62
C CYS A 41 -3.16 2.66 13.57
N LEU A 42 -2.21 1.76 13.81
CA LEU A 42 -2.33 0.63 14.74
C LEU A 42 -2.06 1.02 16.21
N SER A 43 -1.80 2.29 16.51
CA SER A 43 -1.51 2.79 17.87
C SER A 43 -0.41 1.99 18.59
N LEU A 44 0.61 1.53 17.86
CA LEU A 44 1.59 0.60 18.41
C LEU A 44 2.45 1.25 19.53
N PRO A 45 2.66 0.56 20.66
CA PRO A 45 3.60 0.98 21.69
C PRO A 45 4.99 1.26 21.13
N ARG A 46 5.69 2.26 21.70
CA ARG A 46 7.01 2.69 21.22
C ARG A 46 8.04 1.55 21.17
N GLY A 47 7.97 0.61 22.13
CA GLY A 47 8.84 -0.57 22.17
C GLY A 47 8.66 -1.45 20.92
N LEU A 48 7.41 -1.83 20.63
CA LEU A 48 7.07 -2.64 19.45
C LEU A 48 7.42 -1.93 18.14
N ARG A 49 7.16 -0.62 18.04
CA ARG A 49 7.55 0.17 16.85
C ARG A 49 9.05 0.08 16.56
N ARG A 50 9.89 0.13 17.60
CA ARG A 50 11.34 0.03 17.47
C ARG A 50 11.76 -1.38 17.04
N GLU A 51 11.15 -2.41 17.61
CA GLU A 51 11.42 -3.81 17.25
C GLU A 51 11.02 -4.11 15.80
N PHE A 52 9.82 -3.71 15.38
CA PHE A 52 9.38 -3.87 14.00
C PHE A 52 10.27 -3.09 13.03
N HIS A 53 10.69 -1.87 13.38
CA HIS A 53 11.61 -1.12 12.53
C HIS A 53 13.00 -1.79 12.43
N ALA A 54 13.49 -2.39 13.51
CA ALA A 54 14.74 -3.15 13.48
C ALA A 54 14.63 -4.41 12.61
N LYS A 55 13.54 -5.18 12.77
CA LYS A 55 13.26 -6.38 11.96
C LYS A 55 13.07 -6.03 10.49
N LEU A 56 12.29 -5.00 10.18
CA LEU A 56 12.07 -4.51 8.81
C LEU A 56 13.39 -4.24 8.10
N ARG A 57 14.32 -3.51 8.75
CA ARG A 57 15.63 -3.21 8.15
C ARG A 57 16.49 -4.45 7.94
N LYS A 58 16.43 -5.41 8.87
CA LYS A 58 17.25 -6.63 8.83
C LYS A 58 16.75 -7.63 7.77
N GLU A 59 15.45 -7.85 7.71
CA GLU A 59 14.84 -8.94 6.93
C GLU A 59 14.28 -8.44 5.59
N TRP A 60 13.76 -7.22 5.57
CA TRP A 60 12.94 -6.68 4.46
C TRP A 60 13.50 -5.38 3.89
N GLY A 61 14.75 -5.04 4.20
CA GLY A 61 15.38 -3.80 3.75
C GLY A 61 15.46 -3.68 2.22
N LYS A 62 15.50 -4.81 1.51
CA LYS A 62 15.52 -4.85 0.03
C LYS A 62 14.16 -4.52 -0.58
N ASP A 63 13.08 -4.74 0.16
CA ASP A 63 11.69 -4.58 -0.28
C ASP A 63 11.08 -3.25 0.18
N THR A 64 11.84 -2.43 0.90
CA THR A 64 11.42 -1.11 1.39
C THR A 64 12.32 0.00 0.88
N ARG A 65 11.86 1.25 0.94
CA ARG A 65 12.68 2.42 0.57
C ARG A 65 12.55 3.52 1.60
N ALA A 66 13.69 3.98 2.14
CA ALA A 66 13.71 5.18 2.95
C ALA A 66 13.66 6.42 2.04
N VAL A 67 12.74 7.34 2.34
CA VAL A 67 12.56 8.57 1.56
C VAL A 67 12.36 9.77 2.49
N MET A 68 12.62 10.96 1.97
CA MET A 68 12.28 12.22 2.63
C MET A 68 10.93 12.70 2.13
N THR A 69 10.06 13.12 3.05
CA THR A 69 8.78 13.78 2.75
C THR A 69 8.75 15.14 3.47
N GLU A 70 7.80 16.00 3.14
CA GLU A 70 7.64 17.29 3.86
C GLU A 70 7.36 17.09 5.36
N ALA A 71 6.64 16.03 5.73
CA ALA A 71 6.39 15.68 7.12
C ALA A 71 7.57 14.95 7.80
N GLY A 72 8.71 14.84 7.11
CA GLY A 72 9.93 14.19 7.62
C GLY A 72 10.27 12.86 6.94
N PRO A 73 11.32 12.17 7.44
CA PRO A 73 11.76 10.89 6.88
C PRO A 73 10.72 9.79 7.12
N THR A 74 10.55 8.92 6.13
CA THR A 74 9.67 7.76 6.24
C THR A 74 10.22 6.57 5.48
N THR A 75 9.74 5.37 5.82
CA THR A 75 10.02 4.14 5.10
C THR A 75 8.79 3.77 4.31
N LEU A 76 8.90 3.70 2.99
CA LEU A 76 7.87 3.18 2.12
C LEU A 76 7.91 1.66 2.13
N ALA A 77 6.75 1.04 2.28
CA ALA A 77 6.56 -0.40 2.29
C ALA A 77 5.45 -0.84 1.32
N PRO A 78 5.58 -2.02 0.69
CA PRO A 78 4.57 -2.59 -0.19
C PRO A 78 3.33 -3.08 0.57
N HIS A 79 2.22 -3.27 -0.14
CA HIS A 79 0.93 -3.66 0.41
C HIS A 79 0.97 -4.90 1.32
N PHE A 80 1.68 -5.96 0.91
CA PHE A 80 1.72 -7.22 1.66
C PHE A 80 2.26 -7.07 3.09
N MET A 81 3.15 -6.10 3.33
CA MET A 81 3.69 -5.86 4.67
C MET A 81 2.64 -5.25 5.61
N ALA A 82 1.82 -4.33 5.10
CA ALA A 82 0.69 -3.80 5.85
C ALA A 82 -0.36 -4.87 6.13
N GLN A 83 -0.69 -5.69 5.13
CA GLN A 83 -1.63 -6.79 5.29
C GLN A 83 -1.17 -7.78 6.39
N GLY A 84 0.09 -8.23 6.32
CA GLY A 84 0.67 -9.11 7.33
C GLY A 84 0.66 -8.49 8.71
N LEU A 85 1.06 -7.22 8.85
CA LEU A 85 1.06 -6.53 10.13
C LEU A 85 -0.34 -6.36 10.71
N ILE A 86 -1.31 -5.89 9.91
CA ILE A 86 -2.69 -5.71 10.35
C ILE A 86 -3.27 -7.03 10.84
N HIS A 87 -3.11 -8.10 10.04
CA HIS A 87 -3.60 -9.43 10.41
C HIS A 87 -2.99 -9.92 11.72
N SER A 88 -1.66 -9.82 11.87
CA SER A 88 -0.99 -10.20 13.11
C SER A 88 -1.47 -9.39 14.31
N MET A 89 -1.72 -8.08 14.15
CA MET A 89 -2.20 -7.24 15.26
C MET A 89 -3.64 -7.57 15.66
N ILE A 90 -4.49 -7.93 14.70
CA ILE A 90 -5.85 -8.41 14.97
C ILE A 90 -5.78 -9.76 15.72
N GLU A 91 -4.95 -10.68 15.25
CA GLU A 91 -4.80 -12.02 15.84
C GLU A 91 -4.36 -11.97 17.31
N VAL A 92 -3.42 -11.07 17.66
CA VAL A 92 -2.96 -10.90 19.05
C VAL A 92 -3.82 -9.95 19.89
N GLY A 93 -4.96 -9.46 19.35
CA GLY A 93 -5.90 -8.58 20.06
C GLY A 93 -5.41 -7.15 20.28
N LEU A 94 -4.39 -6.69 19.54
CA LEU A 94 -3.87 -5.32 19.60
C LEU A 94 -4.53 -4.37 18.61
N ALA A 95 -5.26 -4.90 17.62
CA ALA A 95 -6.07 -4.11 16.70
C ALA A 95 -7.47 -4.71 16.57
N LYS A 96 -8.45 -3.87 16.25
CA LYS A 96 -9.81 -4.32 15.95
C LYS A 96 -9.91 -4.67 14.45
N PRO A 97 -10.78 -5.62 14.06
CA PRO A 97 -10.92 -6.02 12.64
C PRO A 97 -11.35 -4.90 11.69
N ASP A 98 -11.99 -3.84 12.20
CA ASP A 98 -12.41 -2.68 11.40
C ASP A 98 -11.24 -1.91 10.76
N ILE A 99 -10.04 -2.00 11.32
CA ILE A 99 -8.85 -1.35 10.74
C ILE A 99 -8.48 -1.93 9.38
N GLU A 100 -8.74 -3.22 9.16
CA GLU A 100 -8.49 -3.88 7.87
C GLU A 100 -9.42 -3.29 6.81
N HIS A 101 -10.71 -3.13 7.14
CA HIS A 101 -11.67 -2.49 6.24
C HIS A 101 -11.27 -1.06 5.90
N ALA A 102 -10.90 -0.25 6.91
CA ALA A 102 -10.43 1.12 6.69
C ALA A 102 -9.16 1.17 5.80
N TYR A 103 -8.21 0.27 6.03
CA TYR A 103 -7.01 0.16 5.21
C TYR A 103 -7.32 -0.20 3.75
N VAL A 104 -8.23 -1.16 3.52
CA VAL A 104 -8.65 -1.56 2.17
C VAL A 104 -9.33 -0.41 1.43
N LEU A 105 -10.22 0.33 2.09
CA LEU A 105 -10.85 1.52 1.49
C LEU A 105 -9.81 2.58 1.11
N GLY A 106 -8.84 2.86 1.99
CA GLY A 106 -7.73 3.78 1.72
C GLY A 106 -6.87 3.31 0.55
N LEU A 107 -6.57 2.02 0.47
CA LEU A 107 -5.79 1.41 -0.61
C LEU A 107 -6.51 1.52 -1.96
N VAL A 108 -7.81 1.21 -2.01
CA VAL A 108 -8.61 1.30 -3.23
C VAL A 108 -8.68 2.75 -3.71
N ALA A 109 -8.92 3.71 -2.80
CA ALA A 109 -8.93 5.13 -3.14
C ALA A 109 -7.58 5.61 -3.67
N ALA A 110 -6.48 5.25 -3.00
CA ALA A 110 -5.12 5.57 -3.46
C ALA A 110 -4.80 4.94 -4.82
N THR A 111 -5.23 3.69 -5.04
CA THR A 111 -5.04 2.99 -6.32
C THR A 111 -5.81 3.66 -7.46
N LYS A 112 -7.03 4.14 -7.18
CA LYS A 112 -7.81 4.90 -8.17
C LYS A 112 -7.06 6.18 -8.60
N VAL A 113 -6.59 6.98 -7.64
CA VAL A 113 -5.78 8.18 -7.92
C VAL A 113 -4.52 7.82 -8.72
N TYR A 114 -3.88 6.70 -8.37
CA TYR A 114 -2.68 6.24 -9.09
C TYR A 114 -2.96 5.95 -10.57
N HIS A 115 -4.06 5.25 -10.85
CA HIS A 115 -4.47 4.92 -12.20
C HIS A 115 -4.89 6.16 -13.00
N GLU A 116 -5.58 7.11 -12.36
CA GLU A 116 -5.95 8.39 -12.96
C GLU A 116 -4.69 9.19 -13.36
N GLU A 117 -3.67 9.27 -12.48
CA GLU A 117 -2.39 9.92 -12.83
C GLU A 117 -1.64 9.23 -13.97
N MET A 118 -1.87 7.93 -14.16
CA MET A 118 -1.31 7.16 -15.29
C MET A 118 -2.13 7.31 -16.57
N GLY A 119 -3.30 7.97 -16.52
CA GLY A 119 -4.22 8.10 -17.65
C GLY A 119 -4.93 6.80 -18.03
N LEU A 120 -5.07 5.85 -17.10
CA LEU A 120 -5.76 4.59 -17.35
C LEU A 120 -7.28 4.78 -17.29
N THR A 121 -8.00 4.13 -18.20
CA THR A 121 -9.44 3.92 -18.05
C THR A 121 -9.75 3.00 -16.87
N GLU A 122 -11.01 2.93 -16.44
CA GLU A 122 -11.42 2.06 -15.34
C GLU A 122 -11.04 0.59 -15.59
N ILE A 123 -11.31 0.08 -16.79
CA ILE A 123 -11.01 -1.32 -17.13
C ILE A 123 -9.51 -1.59 -17.22
N GLU A 124 -8.72 -0.63 -17.72
CA GLU A 124 -7.26 -0.72 -17.73
C GLU A 124 -6.69 -0.70 -16.31
N GLY A 125 -7.26 0.13 -15.43
CA GLY A 125 -6.91 0.16 -14.01
C GLY A 125 -7.18 -1.17 -13.31
N VAL A 126 -8.33 -1.81 -13.58
CA VAL A 126 -8.62 -3.15 -13.04
C VAL A 126 -7.60 -4.17 -13.54
N ASN A 127 -7.30 -4.18 -14.84
CA ASN A 127 -6.28 -5.07 -15.42
C ASN A 127 -4.88 -4.81 -14.86
N TYR A 128 -4.54 -3.53 -14.62
CA TYR A 128 -3.29 -3.15 -13.97
C TYR A 128 -3.22 -3.71 -12.55
N SER A 129 -4.27 -3.56 -11.73
CA SER A 129 -4.32 -4.11 -10.38
C SER A 129 -4.17 -5.63 -10.35
N LEU A 130 -4.85 -6.34 -11.25
CA LEU A 130 -4.73 -7.80 -11.36
C LEU A 130 -3.31 -8.23 -11.72
N ARG A 131 -2.68 -7.52 -12.65
CA ARG A 131 -1.29 -7.76 -13.02
C ARG A 131 -0.33 -7.46 -11.87
N ALA A 132 -0.51 -6.33 -11.16
CA ALA A 132 0.29 -5.95 -10.00
C ALA A 132 0.25 -7.03 -8.92
N PHE A 133 -0.95 -7.47 -8.55
CA PHE A 133 -1.15 -8.54 -7.57
C PHE A 133 -0.39 -9.81 -7.97
N ARG A 134 -0.48 -10.23 -9.23
CA ARG A 134 0.19 -11.44 -9.72
C ARG A 134 1.70 -11.30 -9.74
N GLU A 135 2.23 -10.19 -10.25
CA GLU A 135 3.67 -9.94 -10.28
C GLU A 135 4.27 -9.89 -8.86
N GLU A 136 3.58 -9.25 -7.91
CA GLU A 136 4.02 -9.18 -6.51
C GLU A 136 4.02 -10.54 -5.81
N ASN A 137 3.15 -11.47 -6.23
CA ASN A 137 3.08 -12.82 -5.71
C ASN A 137 3.88 -13.84 -6.55
N GLY A 138 4.71 -13.39 -7.50
CA GLY A 138 5.55 -14.27 -8.33
C GLY A 138 4.75 -15.18 -9.27
N ILE A 139 3.49 -14.85 -9.57
CA ILE A 139 2.61 -15.66 -10.40
C ILE A 139 2.82 -15.30 -11.86
N SER A 140 3.50 -16.18 -12.60
CA SER A 140 3.81 -16.02 -14.03
C SER A 140 2.61 -16.32 -14.95
N GLY A 141 2.80 -16.08 -16.25
CA GLY A 141 1.84 -16.41 -17.31
C GLY A 141 1.09 -15.22 -17.90
N PRO A 142 0.29 -15.41 -18.96
CA PRO A 142 -0.58 -14.35 -19.46
C PRO A 142 -1.55 -13.95 -18.34
N HIS A 143 -1.57 -12.66 -18.00
CA HIS A 143 -2.47 -12.16 -16.97
C HIS A 143 -3.90 -12.19 -17.51
N PRO A 144 -4.90 -12.63 -16.70
CA PRO A 144 -6.28 -12.54 -17.11
C PRO A 144 -6.63 -11.08 -17.42
N VAL A 145 -7.26 -10.85 -18.57
CA VAL A 145 -7.69 -9.53 -19.01
C VAL A 145 -9.20 -9.47 -18.91
N ILE A 146 -9.70 -8.56 -18.08
CA ILE A 146 -11.11 -8.22 -18.02
C ILE A 146 -11.41 -7.27 -19.18
N GLN A 147 -12.38 -7.63 -20.00
CA GLN A 147 -12.87 -6.79 -21.08
C GLN A 147 -14.09 -5.99 -20.59
N ALA A 148 -14.25 -4.77 -21.10
CA ALA A 148 -15.46 -4.01 -20.86
C ALA A 148 -16.64 -4.73 -21.52
N VAL A 149 -17.62 -5.17 -20.72
CA VAL A 149 -18.89 -5.68 -21.26
C VAL A 149 -19.66 -4.48 -21.78
N ARG A 150 -19.85 -4.38 -23.09
CA ARG A 150 -20.82 -3.43 -23.66
C ARG A 150 -22.19 -3.83 -23.13
N ARG A 151 -22.86 -2.93 -22.42
CA ARG A 151 -24.30 -3.03 -22.18
C ARG A 151 -25.01 -2.67 -23.49
N ASP A 152 -24.96 -3.57 -24.45
CA ASP A 152 -25.95 -3.61 -25.52
C ASP A 152 -26.87 -4.81 -25.19
N ASP A 153 -28.17 -4.60 -25.33
CA ASP A 153 -29.31 -5.52 -25.10
C ASP A 153 -29.91 -5.59 -23.68
N ARG A 154 -30.64 -4.53 -23.30
CA ARG A 154 -32.03 -4.65 -22.80
C ARG A 154 -32.88 -3.47 -23.27
#